data_AF-A0A7W0MUE2-F1
#
_entry.id   AF-A0A7W0MUE2-F1
#
_cell.length_a   1.000
_cell.length_b   1.000
_cell.length_c   1.000
_cell.angle_alpha   90.00
_cell.angle_beta   90.00
_cell.angle_gamma   90.00
#
_symmetry.space_group_name_H-M   'P 1'
#
loop_
_entity.id
_entity.type
_entity.pdbx_description
1 polymer ?
#
loop_
_entity_poly.entity_id
_entity_poly.type
_entity_poly.pdbx_seq_one_letter_code
_entity_poly.pdbx_strand_id
1 'polypeptide(L)'
;MQIARSLLDEIVAHAVRDAPNECCGVVASRDGAATAVHSTENLAASPFRFEIDGLTLMRLIDEIEEAGEELVAIYHSHTRSAPYPSQTDVNFAALWPGTEWLIVGISKDGEPEARNYLIEGGAIRDAELEVT
;
A
#
# COMPACT_ATOMS: atom_id res chain seq x y z
N MET A 1 -5.00 4.06 10.17
CA MET A 1 -5.84 4.72 9.14
C MET A 1 -7.32 4.30 9.20
N GLN A 2 -8.25 5.26 9.03
CA GLN A 2 -9.66 4.99 8.70
C GLN A 2 -9.83 4.89 7.18
N ILE A 3 -10.56 3.90 6.68
CA ILE A 3 -10.75 3.70 5.25
C ILE A 3 -12.18 3.25 4.93
N ALA A 4 -12.84 3.94 3.99
CA ALA A 4 -14.15 3.51 3.52
C ALA A 4 -14.04 2.14 2.83
N ARG A 5 -15.02 1.26 3.05
CA ARG A 5 -15.04 -0.07 2.41
C ARG A 5 -14.79 -0.03 0.90
N SER A 6 -15.35 0.96 0.20
CA SER A 6 -15.17 1.11 -1.26
C SER A 6 -13.71 1.34 -1.68
N LEU A 7 -12.93 2.08 -0.89
CA LEU A 7 -11.51 2.32 -1.17
C LEU A 7 -10.67 1.08 -0.86
N LEU A 8 -11.00 0.36 0.21
CA LEU A 8 -10.35 -0.92 0.51
C LEU A 8 -10.64 -1.96 -0.59
N ASP A 9 -11.89 -2.02 -1.07
CA ASP A 9 -12.29 -2.90 -2.16
C ASP A 9 -11.56 -2.56 -3.47
N GLU A 10 -11.26 -1.27 -3.73
CA GLU A 10 -10.45 -0.84 -4.88
C GLU A 10 -9.01 -1.38 -4.79
N ILE A 11 -8.39 -1.27 -3.61
CA ILE A 11 -7.04 -1.80 -3.37
C ILE A 11 -7.02 -3.32 -3.53
N VAL A 12 -8.01 -4.02 -2.98
CA VAL A 12 -8.13 -5.49 -3.12
C VAL A 12 -8.38 -5.88 -4.59
N ALA A 13 -9.24 -5.16 -5.31
CA ALA A 13 -9.50 -5.40 -6.71
C ALA A 13 -8.24 -5.20 -7.57
N HIS A 14 -7.41 -4.20 -7.25
CA HIS A 14 -6.11 -4.01 -7.88
C HIS A 14 -5.19 -5.21 -7.64
N ALA A 15 -5.04 -5.64 -6.39
CA ALA A 15 -4.19 -6.78 -6.04
C ALA A 15 -4.62 -8.08 -6.76
N VAL A 16 -5.93 -8.33 -6.84
CA VAL A 16 -6.48 -9.49 -7.58
C VAL A 16 -6.22 -9.40 -9.08
N ARG A 17 -6.37 -8.20 -9.66
CA ARG A 17 -6.20 -7.98 -11.11
C ARG A 17 -4.76 -8.20 -11.56
N ASP A 18 -3.80 -7.73 -10.78
CA ASP A 18 -2.39 -7.74 -11.17
C ASP A 18 -1.66 -9.04 -10.78
N ALA A 19 -2.30 -9.88 -9.97
CA ALA A 19 -1.84 -11.24 -9.71
C ALA A 19 -1.60 -12.02 -11.02
N PRO A 20 -0.47 -12.75 -11.16
CA PRO A 20 0.43 -13.19 -10.10
C PRO A 20 1.51 -12.18 -9.69
N ASN A 21 1.62 -11.04 -10.36
CA ASN A 21 2.58 -10.00 -9.99
C ASN A 21 2.05 -9.18 -8.80
N GLU A 22 2.96 -8.55 -8.06
CA GLU A 22 2.56 -7.62 -7.01
C GLU A 22 1.99 -6.34 -7.65
N CYS A 23 0.87 -5.85 -7.14
CA CYS A 23 0.40 -4.49 -7.40
C CYS A 23 1.10 -3.48 -6.47
N CYS A 24 1.02 -2.19 -6.79
CA CYS A 24 1.45 -1.14 -5.87
C CYS A 24 0.69 0.17 -6.09
N GLY A 25 0.71 1.04 -5.08
CA GLY A 25 0.17 2.39 -5.15
C GLY A 25 0.26 3.12 -3.83
N VAL A 26 -0.43 4.24 -3.74
CA VAL A 26 -0.46 5.08 -2.53
C VAL A 26 -1.89 5.40 -2.10
N VAL A 27 -2.06 5.73 -0.83
CA VAL A 27 -3.32 6.15 -0.23
C VAL A 27 -3.17 7.58 0.26
N ALA A 28 -4.05 8.46 -0.22
CA ALA A 28 -4.18 9.83 0.26
C ALA A 28 -5.15 9.88 1.44
N SER A 29 -4.96 10.81 2.36
CA SER A 29 -5.84 11.00 3.50
C SER A 29 -6.00 12.45 3.88
N ARG A 30 -7.07 12.72 4.64
CA ARG A 30 -7.31 13.98 5.32
C ARG A 30 -7.81 13.69 6.72
N ASP A 31 -7.19 14.31 7.72
CA ASP A 31 -7.54 14.13 9.13
C ASP A 31 -7.58 12.66 9.59
N GLY A 32 -6.68 11.82 9.05
CA GLY A 32 -6.56 10.40 9.39
C GLY A 32 -7.52 9.45 8.66
N ALA A 33 -8.39 9.98 7.79
CA ALA A 33 -9.30 9.20 6.96
C ALA A 33 -8.84 9.19 5.49
N ALA A 34 -8.78 8.00 4.90
CA ALA A 34 -8.45 7.81 3.49
C ALA A 34 -9.47 8.51 2.59
N THR A 35 -8.97 9.34 1.68
CA THR A 35 -9.76 10.13 0.73
C THR A 35 -9.73 9.54 -0.66
N ALA A 36 -8.59 9.00 -1.08
CA ALA A 36 -8.38 8.43 -2.40
C ALA A 36 -7.32 7.33 -2.40
N VAL A 37 -7.41 6.45 -3.39
CA VAL A 37 -6.42 5.42 -3.70
C VAL A 37 -5.84 5.72 -5.08
N HIS A 38 -4.52 5.79 -5.17
CA HIS A 38 -3.83 6.02 -6.43
C HIS A 38 -3.04 4.76 -6.79
N SER A 39 -3.62 3.91 -7.65
CA SER A 39 -2.92 2.74 -8.19
C SER A 39 -1.79 3.15 -9.14
N THR A 40 -0.65 2.47 -9.05
CA THR A 40 0.49 2.67 -9.95
C THR A 40 0.86 1.37 -10.67
N GLU A 41 1.57 1.48 -11.78
CA GLU A 41 2.18 0.32 -12.43
C GLU A 41 3.37 -0.19 -11.60
N ASN A 42 3.45 -1.50 -11.39
CA ASN A 42 4.65 -2.13 -10.87
C ASN A 42 5.70 -2.30 -11.98
N LEU A 43 6.69 -1.41 -12.04
CA LEU A 43 7.77 -1.46 -13.03
C LEU A 43 8.64 -2.72 -12.93
N ALA A 44 8.68 -3.37 -11.77
CA ALA A 44 9.42 -4.62 -11.61
C ALA A 44 8.74 -5.80 -12.31
N ALA A 45 7.44 -5.68 -12.63
CA ALA A 45 6.60 -6.73 -13.22
C ALA A 45 6.84 -8.12 -12.57
N SER A 46 6.88 -8.14 -11.24
CA SER A 46 7.41 -9.26 -10.46
C SER A 46 6.40 -9.76 -9.42
N PRO A 47 6.37 -11.08 -9.13
CA PRO A 47 5.54 -11.67 -8.08
C PRO A 47 6.18 -11.61 -6.67
N PHE A 48 7.31 -10.90 -6.52
CA PHE A 48 8.11 -10.90 -5.27
C PHE A 48 8.55 -9.51 -4.80
N ARG A 49 8.31 -8.48 -5.63
CA ARG A 49 8.65 -7.10 -5.31
C ARG A 49 7.84 -6.18 -6.21
N PHE A 50 7.67 -4.96 -5.73
CA PHE A 50 7.18 -3.87 -6.54
C PHE A 50 8.23 -2.76 -6.72
N GLU A 51 8.03 -1.94 -7.73
CA GLU A 51 8.80 -0.73 -7.99
C GLU A 51 7.86 0.32 -8.60
N ILE A 52 7.71 1.45 -7.92
CA ILE A 52 6.94 2.59 -8.43
C ILE A 52 7.91 3.51 -9.16
N ASP A 53 7.51 3.98 -10.35
CA ASP A 53 8.26 5.02 -11.07
C ASP A 53 8.42 6.27 -10.20
N GLY A 54 9.66 6.73 -10.00
CA GLY A 54 9.95 7.85 -9.10
C GLY A 54 9.32 9.18 -9.56
N LEU A 55 9.22 9.42 -10.87
CA LEU A 55 8.56 10.62 -11.40
C LEU A 55 7.05 10.57 -11.19
N THR A 56 6.44 9.40 -11.38
CA THR A 56 5.02 9.17 -11.09
C THR A 56 4.73 9.37 -9.61
N LEU A 57 5.57 8.81 -8.72
CA LEU A 57 5.39 8.97 -7.28
C LEU A 57 5.54 10.42 -6.82
N MET A 58 6.54 11.14 -7.35
CA MET A 58 6.71 12.57 -7.08
C MET A 58 5.47 13.37 -7.46
N ARG A 59 4.92 13.16 -8.67
CA ARG A 59 3.71 13.85 -9.14
C ARG A 59 2.50 13.54 -8.28
N LEU A 60 2.32 12.29 -7.87
CA LEU A 60 1.23 11.91 -6.98
C LEU A 60 1.34 12.61 -5.62
N ILE A 61 2.55 12.72 -5.07
CA ILE A 61 2.78 13.46 -3.81
C ILE A 61 2.41 14.93 -3.99
N ASP A 62 2.89 15.59 -5.05
CA ASP A 62 2.56 16.98 -5.35
C ASP A 62 1.03 17.17 -5.48
N GLU A 63 0.34 16.29 -6.20
CA GLU A 63 -1.13 16.34 -6.39
C GLU A 63 -1.89 16.16 -5.07
N ILE A 64 -1.45 15.23 -4.21
CA ILE A 64 -2.03 14.98 -2.89
C ILE A 64 -1.85 16.22 -1.99
N GLU A 65 -0.65 16.78 -1.94
CA GLU A 65 -0.35 17.97 -1.16
C GLU A 65 -1.11 19.21 -1.65
N GLU A 66 -1.22 19.41 -2.97
CA GLU A 66 -1.99 20.50 -3.58
C GLU A 66 -3.50 20.41 -3.26
N ALA A 67 -4.02 19.19 -3.09
CA ALA A 67 -5.39 18.97 -2.60
C ALA A 67 -5.54 19.22 -1.08
N GLY A 68 -4.46 19.54 -0.37
CA GLY A 68 -4.41 19.67 1.08
C GLY A 68 -4.59 18.33 1.81
N GLU A 69 -4.15 17.24 1.18
CA GLU A 69 -4.16 15.87 1.70
C GLU A 69 -2.74 15.43 2.04
N GLU A 70 -2.63 14.28 2.70
CA GLU A 70 -1.36 13.67 3.07
C GLU A 70 -1.28 12.24 2.54
N LEU A 71 -0.12 11.85 2.03
CA LEU A 71 0.15 10.44 1.72
C LEU A 71 0.29 9.68 3.04
N VAL A 72 -0.71 8.88 3.38
CA VAL A 72 -0.75 8.15 4.66
C VAL A 72 -0.18 6.75 4.55
N ALA A 73 -0.33 6.10 3.40
CA ALA A 73 0.14 4.74 3.20
C ALA A 73 0.69 4.51 1.78
N ILE A 74 1.71 3.66 1.70
CA ILE A 74 2.06 2.93 0.49
C ILE A 74 1.39 1.57 0.61
N TYR A 75 0.76 1.10 -0.47
CA TYR A 75 0.18 -0.23 -0.52
C TYR A 75 0.79 -1.09 -1.61
N HIS A 76 0.83 -2.39 -1.36
CA HIS A 76 1.20 -3.42 -2.34
C HIS A 76 0.53 -4.75 -2.01
N SER A 77 0.73 -5.75 -2.88
CA SER A 77 0.18 -7.09 -2.64
C SER A 77 1.26 -8.15 -2.55
N HIS A 78 1.05 -9.16 -1.70
CA HIS A 78 1.80 -10.40 -1.71
C HIS A 78 0.96 -11.51 -2.35
N THR A 79 1.44 -12.14 -3.42
CA THR A 79 0.67 -13.16 -4.17
C THR A 79 0.98 -14.61 -3.77
N ARG A 80 1.94 -14.82 -2.86
CA ARG A 80 2.45 -16.14 -2.47
C ARG A 80 2.72 -16.31 -0.98
N SER A 81 2.55 -15.24 -0.20
CA SER A 81 2.84 -15.20 1.23
C SER A 81 1.75 -14.43 1.96
N ALA A 82 1.72 -14.59 3.28
CA ALA A 82 0.86 -13.77 4.12
C ALA A 82 1.18 -12.27 3.92
N PRO A 83 0.19 -11.38 4.12
CA PRO A 83 0.38 -9.94 4.08
C PRO A 83 1.14 -9.45 5.31
N TYR A 84 2.43 -9.76 5.37
CA TYR A 84 3.33 -9.33 6.44
C TYR A 84 4.62 -8.79 5.79
N PRO A 85 5.18 -7.66 6.27
CA PRO A 85 6.31 -7.02 5.61
C PRO A 85 7.52 -7.94 5.48
N SER A 86 8.06 -8.04 4.27
CA SER A 86 9.31 -8.70 3.96
C SER A 86 10.52 -7.85 4.35
N GLN A 87 11.73 -8.42 4.31
CA GLN A 87 12.95 -7.64 4.53
C GLN A 87 13.13 -6.54 3.47
N THR A 88 12.66 -6.77 2.23
CA THR A 88 12.69 -5.77 1.17
C THR A 88 11.79 -4.59 1.52
N ASP A 89 10.60 -4.85 2.03
CA ASP A 89 9.66 -3.81 2.47
C ASP A 89 10.25 -3.00 3.61
N VAL A 90 10.86 -3.66 4.60
CA VAL A 90 11.53 -2.99 5.72
C VAL A 90 12.66 -2.06 5.26
N ASN A 91 13.45 -2.51 4.28
CA ASN A 91 14.52 -1.69 3.73
C ASN A 91 13.97 -0.47 2.96
N PHE A 92 12.85 -0.63 2.25
CA PHE A 92 12.24 0.44 1.50
C PHE A 92 11.53 1.45 2.42
N ALA A 93 10.87 0.98 3.47
CA ALA A 93 10.23 1.80 4.51
C ALA A 93 11.20 2.75 5.22
N ALA A 94 12.49 2.42 5.27
CA ALA A 94 13.50 3.32 5.83
C ALA A 94 13.59 4.68 5.09
N LEU A 95 13.12 4.75 3.84
CA LEU A 95 13.05 5.98 3.04
C LEU A 95 11.73 6.76 3.22
N TRP A 96 10.74 6.18 3.92
CA TRP A 96 9.39 6.69 4.08
C TRP A 96 8.97 6.76 5.56
N PRO A 97 9.64 7.60 6.37
CA PRO A 97 9.34 7.72 7.78
C PRO A 97 7.91 8.21 8.01
N GLY A 98 7.17 7.55 8.90
CA GLY A 98 5.79 7.90 9.25
C GLY A 98 4.73 7.40 8.26
N THR A 99 5.12 6.76 7.16
CA THR A 99 4.19 6.18 6.19
C THR A 99 3.76 4.77 6.60
N GLU A 100 2.46 4.51 6.56
CA GLU A 100 1.90 3.18 6.80
C GLU A 100 2.09 2.27 5.56
N TRP A 101 2.10 0.96 5.78
CA TRP A 101 2.33 -0.09 4.80
C TRP A 101 1.13 -1.02 4.77
N LEU A 102 0.24 -0.78 3.80
CA LEU A 102 -0.95 -1.62 3.61
C LEU A 102 -0.64 -2.76 2.64
N ILE A 103 -0.68 -3.99 3.12
CA ILE A 103 -0.33 -5.18 2.33
C ILE A 103 -1.58 -6.03 2.11
N VAL A 104 -1.88 -6.33 0.86
CA VAL A 104 -2.95 -7.27 0.48
C VAL A 104 -2.35 -8.64 0.17
N GLY A 105 -2.74 -9.66 0.94
CA GLY A 105 -2.36 -11.04 0.70
C GLY A 105 -3.35 -11.70 -0.24
N ILE A 106 -2.89 -12.15 -1.41
CA ILE A 106 -3.68 -12.93 -2.35
C ILE A 106 -3.34 -14.41 -2.16
N SER A 107 -4.19 -15.13 -1.42
CA SER A 107 -4.09 -16.58 -1.29
C SER A 107 -4.79 -17.26 -2.48
N LYS A 108 -4.19 -18.33 -3.00
CA LYS A 108 -4.73 -19.09 -4.13
C LYS A 108 -6.12 -19.69 -3.84
N ASP A 109 -6.41 -19.98 -2.58
CA ASP A 109 -7.60 -20.71 -2.14
C ASP A 109 -8.39 -19.96 -1.05
N GLY A 110 -8.03 -18.70 -0.76
CA GLY A 110 -8.61 -17.91 0.33
C GLY A 110 -9.08 -16.53 -0.13
N GLU A 111 -9.90 -15.90 0.71
CA GLU A 111 -10.28 -14.50 0.50
C GLU A 111 -9.05 -13.59 0.66
N PRO A 112 -8.91 -12.53 -0.17
CA PRO A 112 -7.86 -11.54 0.03
C PRO A 112 -7.90 -10.95 1.43
N GLU A 113 -6.75 -10.87 2.08
CA GLU A 113 -6.60 -10.30 3.42
C GLU A 113 -5.77 -9.03 3.34
N ALA A 114 -6.29 -7.90 3.83
CA ALA A 114 -5.54 -6.66 3.96
C ALA A 114 -5.04 -6.49 5.38
N ARG A 115 -3.76 -6.14 5.54
CA ARG A 115 -3.14 -5.79 6.81
C ARG A 115 -2.38 -4.49 6.68
N ASN A 116 -2.24 -3.77 7.79
CA ASN A 116 -1.60 -2.46 7.82
C ASN A 116 -0.49 -2.43 8.86
N TYR A 117 0.62 -1.78 8.53
CA TYR A 117 1.82 -1.77 9.35
C TYR A 117 2.47 -0.39 9.41
N LEU A 118 3.08 -0.08 10.54
CA LEU A 118 4.05 1.01 10.64
C LEU A 118 5.44 0.41 10.77
N ILE A 119 6.36 0.82 9.90
CA ILE A 119 7.73 0.31 9.88
C ILE A 119 8.70 1.45 10.15
N GLU A 120 9.38 1.41 11.30
CA GLU A 120 10.28 2.47 11.74
C GLU A 120 11.57 1.92 12.33
N GLY A 121 12.72 2.42 11.88
CA GLY A 121 14.02 1.99 12.39
C GLY A 121 14.25 0.47 12.27
N GLY A 122 13.62 -0.18 11.28
CA GLY A 122 13.65 -1.63 11.09
C GLY A 122 12.65 -2.43 11.93
N ALA A 123 11.89 -1.79 12.81
CA ALA A 123 10.85 -2.44 13.61
C ALA A 123 9.50 -2.40 12.88
N ILE A 124 8.83 -3.55 12.81
CA ILE A 124 7.48 -3.69 12.26
C ILE A 124 6.48 -3.65 13.43
N ARG A 125 5.43 -2.85 13.30
CA ARG A 125 4.30 -2.80 14.23
C ARG A 125 3.00 -2.86 13.45
N ASP A 126 2.00 -3.56 13.97
CA ASP A 126 0.64 -3.45 13.42
C ASP A 126 0.16 -1.99 13.53
N ALA A 127 -0.35 -1.47 12.43
CA ALA A 127 -1.04 -0.18 12.39
C ALA A 127 -2.55 -0.44 12.28
N GLU A 128 -3.35 0.40 12.91
CA GLU A 128 -4.80 0.23 12.89
C GLU A 128 -5.34 0.45 11.48
N LEU A 129 -6.24 -0.44 11.05
CA LEU A 129 -6.98 -0.35 9.79
C LEU A 129 -8.47 -0.42 10.12
N GLU A 130 -9.11 0.73 10.29
CA GLU A 130 -10.52 0.81 10.64
C GLU A 130 -11.34 0.96 9.35
N VAL A 131 -12.13 -0.06 9.02
CA VAL A 131 -13.01 -0.02 7.85
C VAL A 131 -14.33 0.63 8.22
N THR A 132 -14.67 1.73 7.55
CA THR A 132 -15.88 2.54 7.79
C THR A 132 -16.96 2.35 6.72
#